data_AF-A0A396I2G5-F1
#
_entry.id   AF-A0A396I2G5-F1
#
_cell.length_a   1.000
_cell.length_b   1.000
_cell.length_c   1.000
_cell.angle_alpha   90.00
_cell.angle_beta   90.00
_cell.angle_gamma   90.00
#
_symmetry.space_group_name_H-M   'P 1'
#
loop_
_entity.id
_entity.type
_entity.pdbx_description
1 polymer ?
#
loop_
_entity_poly.entity_id
_entity_poly.type
_entity_poly.pdbx_seq_one_letter_code
_entity_poly.pdbx_strand_id
1 'polypeptide(L)'
;MNYLYTITQVDDTLGVFHTHAVAGLLGGLLTGLLAEPDLCRLILPVTNSRGAFYGGGGGIQFLKQLVAALFITGWNLVSTTLILLTIQLFIPLRMSNDQLETGDDAVHGEEAYALWGDGEKYDPTKHGSSSKADEIEVSPYVTGARGVTINL
;
A
#
# COMPACT_ATOMS: atom_id res chain seq x y z
N MET A 1 14.66 -17.85 -11.53
CA MET A 1 15.09 -16.44 -11.48
C MET A 1 14.60 -15.87 -10.15
N ASN A 2 15.38 -16.01 -9.06
CA ASN A 2 14.81 -16.05 -7.70
C ASN A 2 15.32 -14.89 -6.82
N TYR A 3 14.86 -13.66 -7.08
CA TYR A 3 15.22 -12.49 -6.26
C TYR A 3 14.02 -11.60 -5.84
N LEU A 4 12.81 -11.92 -6.27
CA LEU A 4 11.60 -11.12 -5.98
C LEU A 4 10.59 -11.81 -5.04
N TYR A 5 10.83 -13.09 -4.70
CA TYR A 5 9.88 -13.94 -3.96
C TYR A 5 9.57 -13.43 -2.54
N THR A 6 10.47 -12.65 -1.95
CA THR A 6 10.31 -12.11 -0.59
C THR A 6 9.38 -10.90 -0.56
N ILE A 7 9.31 -10.11 -1.64
CA ILE A 7 8.53 -8.88 -1.69
C ILE A 7 7.04 -9.20 -1.87
N THR A 8 6.74 -10.27 -2.61
CA THR A 8 5.38 -10.82 -2.81
C THR A 8 4.81 -11.56 -1.60
N GLN A 9 5.52 -11.55 -0.46
CA GLN A 9 5.08 -12.17 0.81
C GLN A 9 4.90 -11.12 1.92
N VAL A 10 5.15 -9.84 1.64
CA VAL A 10 4.96 -8.74 2.58
C VAL A 10 3.69 -7.97 2.20
N ASP A 11 2.72 -7.99 3.12
CA ASP A 11 1.42 -7.35 2.99
C ASP A 11 1.51 -5.85 3.37
N ASP A 12 2.02 -5.02 2.45
CA ASP A 12 2.08 -3.56 2.55
C ASP A 12 0.90 -2.92 1.79
N THR A 13 -0.29 -2.98 2.39
CA THR A 13 -1.58 -2.64 1.77
C THR A 13 -1.66 -1.24 1.17
N LEU A 14 -0.90 -0.27 1.71
CA LEU A 14 -0.85 1.12 1.22
C LEU A 14 0.47 1.45 0.47
N GLY A 15 1.34 0.47 0.26
CA GLY A 15 2.65 0.67 -0.39
C GLY A 15 3.57 1.64 0.37
N VAL A 16 3.43 1.75 1.69
CA VAL A 16 4.12 2.72 2.55
C VAL A 16 5.64 2.53 2.47
N PHE A 17 6.12 1.29 2.41
CA PHE A 17 7.55 1.00 2.40
C PHE A 17 8.22 1.59 1.16
N HIS A 18 7.65 1.38 -0.03
CA HIS A 18 8.21 1.92 -1.27
C HIS A 18 8.02 3.45 -1.36
N THR A 19 6.83 3.94 -1.04
CA THR A 19 6.49 5.37 -1.21
C THR A 19 7.10 6.29 -0.16
N HIS A 20 7.37 5.81 1.06
CA HIS A 20 7.90 6.61 2.16
C HIS A 20 9.30 6.19 2.57
N ALA A 21 9.56 4.89 2.86
CA ALA A 21 10.85 4.47 3.38
C ALA A 21 11.96 4.50 2.31
N VAL A 22 11.69 3.95 1.11
CA VAL A 22 12.66 3.97 0.00
C VAL A 22 12.84 5.39 -0.54
N ALA A 23 11.74 6.13 -0.78
CA ALA A 23 11.80 7.51 -1.25
C ALA A 23 12.48 8.45 -0.24
N GLY A 24 12.20 8.29 1.06
CA GLY A 24 12.83 9.07 2.13
C GLY A 24 14.32 8.79 2.28
N LEU A 25 14.73 7.52 2.19
CA LEU A 25 16.16 7.14 2.17
C LEU A 25 16.87 7.76 0.97
N LEU A 26 16.30 7.64 -0.23
CA LEU A 26 16.87 8.23 -1.45
C LEU A 26 16.98 9.76 -1.33
N GLY A 27 15.93 10.44 -0.85
CA GLY A 27 15.92 11.88 -0.61
C GLY A 27 16.97 12.33 0.41
N GLY A 28 17.15 11.57 1.51
CA GLY A 28 18.18 11.81 2.51
C GLY A 28 19.59 11.68 1.95
N LEU A 29 19.86 10.60 1.20
CA LEU A 29 21.15 10.36 0.53
C LEU A 29 21.44 11.46 -0.50
N LEU A 30 20.47 11.80 -1.36
CA LEU A 30 20.60 12.89 -2.34
C LEU A 30 20.85 14.23 -1.65
N THR A 31 20.19 14.53 -0.53
CA THR A 31 20.50 15.73 0.27
C THR A 31 21.94 15.71 0.78
N GLY A 32 22.46 14.55 1.18
CA GLY A 32 23.85 14.37 1.58
C GLY A 32 24.87 14.65 0.45
N LEU A 33 24.49 14.43 -0.81
CA LEU A 33 25.32 14.67 -1.98
C LEU A 33 25.17 16.09 -2.56
N LEU A 34 23.93 16.58 -2.64
CA LEU A 34 23.48 17.72 -3.45
C LEU A 34 23.06 18.97 -2.64
N ALA A 35 23.28 19.01 -1.32
CA ALA A 35 22.96 20.20 -0.52
C ALA A 35 23.81 21.43 -0.94
N GLU A 36 23.20 22.32 -1.73
CA GLU A 36 23.80 23.55 -2.26
C GLU A 36 24.30 24.49 -1.15
N PRO A 37 25.61 24.83 -1.08
CA PRO A 37 26.19 25.69 -0.04
C PRO A 37 25.47 27.03 0.16
N ASP A 38 25.01 27.67 -0.92
CA ASP A 38 24.39 28.99 -0.84
C ASP A 38 22.97 28.93 -0.24
N LEU A 39 22.19 27.92 -0.61
CA LEU A 39 20.88 27.66 -0.01
C LEU A 39 21.03 27.21 1.46
N CYS A 40 22.04 26.39 1.75
CA CYS A 40 22.37 25.99 3.11
C CYS A 40 22.70 27.20 4.00
N ARG A 41 23.47 28.17 3.50
CA ARG A 41 23.81 29.41 4.24
C ARG A 41 22.61 30.33 4.45
N LEU A 42 21.65 30.33 3.52
CA LEU A 42 20.44 31.14 3.60
C LEU A 42 19.42 30.60 4.61
N ILE A 43 19.29 29.28 4.72
CA ILE A 43 18.19 28.62 5.45
C ILE A 43 18.65 27.96 6.76
N LEU A 44 19.87 27.40 6.82
CA LEU A 44 20.31 26.60 7.96
C LEU A 44 21.11 27.44 8.98
N PRO A 45 20.88 27.27 10.30
CA PRO A 45 21.70 27.90 11.33
C PRO A 45 23.12 27.31 11.40
N VAL A 46 23.37 26.16 10.76
CA VAL A 46 24.66 25.48 10.73
C VAL A 46 25.51 26.01 9.58
N THR A 47 26.41 26.94 9.89
CA THR A 47 27.36 27.51 8.92
C THR A 47 28.20 26.42 8.23
N ASN A 48 28.64 26.69 6.99
CA ASN A 48 29.47 25.81 6.16
C ASN A 48 28.88 24.45 5.74
N SER A 49 27.62 24.16 6.08
CA SER A 49 26.88 23.00 5.56
C SER A 49 26.87 22.98 4.03
N ARG A 50 27.16 21.82 3.44
CA ARG A 50 27.20 21.57 1.99
C ARG A 50 27.17 20.07 1.71
N GLY A 51 26.67 19.67 0.55
CA GLY A 51 26.68 18.28 0.06
C GLY A 51 28.07 17.82 -0.37
N ALA A 52 28.26 16.50 -0.47
CA ALA A 52 29.54 15.89 -0.81
C ALA A 52 30.12 16.35 -2.17
N PHE A 53 29.27 16.62 -3.18
CA PHE A 53 29.74 17.02 -4.51
C PHE A 53 30.30 18.46 -4.57
N TYR A 54 30.09 19.27 -3.54
CA TYR A 54 30.63 20.63 -3.41
C TYR A 54 32.02 20.67 -2.73
N GLY A 55 32.62 19.51 -2.47
CA GLY A 55 33.97 19.37 -1.94
C GLY A 55 34.17 19.90 -0.52
N GLY A 56 35.43 20.07 -0.13
CA GLY A 56 35.82 20.45 1.23
C GLY A 56 35.25 19.48 2.27
N GLY A 57 34.65 20.01 3.35
CA GLY A 57 34.00 19.23 4.39
C GLY A 57 32.67 18.55 4.00
N GLY A 58 32.21 18.65 2.75
CA GLY A 58 30.88 18.19 2.32
C GLY A 58 30.61 16.69 2.53
N GLY A 59 31.64 15.84 2.51
CA GLY A 59 31.49 14.40 2.79
C GLY A 59 30.92 14.11 4.19
N ILE A 60 31.11 15.01 5.15
CA ILE A 60 30.52 14.91 6.49
C ILE A 60 28.99 15.01 6.44
N GLN A 61 28.43 15.77 5.49
CA GLN A 61 26.98 15.89 5.33
C GLN A 61 26.36 14.60 4.81
N PHE A 62 27.01 13.91 3.88
CA PHE A 62 26.59 12.59 3.43
C PHE A 62 26.63 11.56 4.56
N LEU A 63 27.71 11.55 5.36
CA LEU A 63 27.81 10.67 6.53
C LEU A 63 26.72 10.96 7.57
N LYS A 64 26.41 12.23 7.85
CA LYS A 64 25.30 12.61 8.74
C LYS A 64 23.96 12.03 8.26
N GLN A 65 23.65 12.13 6.97
CA GLN A 65 22.40 11.59 6.42
C GLN A 65 22.36 10.07 6.47
N LEU A 66 23.48 9.38 6.24
CA LEU A 66 23.57 7.93 6.38
C LEU A 66 23.34 7.49 7.84
N VAL A 67 23.98 8.15 8.81
CA VAL A 67 23.80 7.86 10.24
C VAL A 67 22.37 8.17 10.69
N ALA A 68 21.78 9.29 10.25
CA ALA A 68 20.41 9.64 10.54
C ALA A 68 19.41 8.61 9.98
N ALA A 69 19.60 8.17 8.74
CA ALA A 69 18.77 7.13 8.13
C ALA A 69 18.85 5.81 8.90
N LEU A 70 20.06 5.32 9.21
CA LEU A 70 20.26 4.09 9.98
C LEU A 70 19.63 4.19 11.39
N PHE A 71 19.78 5.33 12.06
CA PHE A 71 19.17 5.57 13.37
C PHE A 71 17.64 5.55 13.29
N ILE A 72 17.04 6.28 12.34
CA ILE A 72 15.58 6.34 12.16
C ILE A 72 15.02 4.96 11.81
N THR A 73 15.65 4.22 10.90
CA THR A 73 15.23 2.85 10.55
C THR A 73 15.32 1.91 11.74
N GLY A 74 16.46 1.90 12.45
CA GLY A 74 16.65 1.03 13.62
C GLY A 74 15.70 1.36 14.77
N TRP A 75 15.51 2.65 15.06
CA TRP A 75 14.57 3.11 16.08
C TRP A 75 13.13 2.71 15.76
N ASN A 76 12.64 3.01 14.55
CA ASN A 76 11.27 2.68 14.17
C ASN A 76 11.03 1.17 14.10
N LEU A 77 12.00 0.39 13.62
CA LEU A 77 11.90 -1.08 13.63
C LEU A 77 11.74 -1.61 15.06
N VAL A 78 12.64 -1.23 15.97
CA VAL A 78 12.61 -1.70 17.37
C VAL A 78 11.36 -1.21 18.10
N SER A 79 11.03 0.08 18.00
CA SER A 79 9.89 0.65 18.74
C SER A 79 8.55 0.13 18.21
N THR A 80 8.37 0.04 16.89
CA THR A 80 7.11 -0.44 16.29
C THR A 80 6.92 -1.91 16.58
N THR A 81 7.94 -2.75 16.39
CA THR A 81 7.86 -4.17 16.76
C THR A 81 7.57 -4.35 18.25
N LEU A 82 8.20 -3.59 19.15
CA LEU A 82 7.91 -3.68 20.58
C LEU A 82 6.47 -3.29 20.91
N ILE A 83 5.95 -2.20 20.34
CA ILE A 83 4.57 -1.75 20.55
C ILE A 83 3.58 -2.79 20.03
N LEU A 84 3.76 -3.26 18.79
CA LEU A 84 2.86 -4.25 18.18
C LEU A 84 2.88 -5.57 18.96
N LEU A 85 4.06 -6.12 19.29
CA LEU A 85 4.15 -7.35 20.10
C LEU A 85 3.53 -7.16 21.49
N THR A 86 3.63 -5.98 22.09
CA THR A 86 2.99 -5.69 23.40
C THR A 86 1.47 -5.69 23.27
N ILE A 87 0.90 -5.07 22.23
CA ILE A 87 -0.55 -5.07 21.97
C ILE A 87 -1.05 -6.48 21.66
N GLN A 88 -0.25 -7.28 20.92
CA GLN A 88 -0.56 -8.67 20.57
C GLN A 88 -0.76 -9.59 21.79
N LEU A 89 -0.22 -9.24 22.96
CA LEU A 89 -0.47 -9.97 24.22
C LEU A 89 -1.91 -9.86 24.72
N PHE A 90 -2.65 -8.84 24.28
CA PHE A 90 -4.01 -8.54 24.75
C PHE A 90 -5.07 -8.74 23.66
N ILE A 91 -4.77 -8.37 22.41
CA ILE A 91 -5.70 -8.46 21.27
C ILE A 91 -4.97 -8.89 19.98
N PRO A 92 -5.61 -9.68 19.10
CA PRO A 92 -5.02 -10.03 17.81
C PRO A 92 -4.91 -8.79 16.91
N LEU A 93 -3.70 -8.49 16.44
CA LEU A 93 -3.45 -7.36 15.54
C LEU A 93 -3.86 -7.60 14.08
N ARG A 94 -3.95 -8.86 13.67
CA ARG A 94 -4.37 -9.28 12.33
C ARG A 94 -5.57 -10.20 12.47
N MET A 95 -6.56 -9.94 11.62
CA MET A 95 -7.75 -10.75 11.43
C MET A 95 -7.40 -12.17 10.95
N SER A 96 -8.30 -13.14 11.16
CA SER A 96 -8.13 -14.50 10.62
C SER A 96 -8.13 -14.50 9.08
N ASN A 97 -7.49 -15.49 8.46
CA ASN A 97 -7.37 -15.53 6.99
C ASN A 97 -8.76 -15.62 6.32
N ASP A 98 -9.68 -16.40 6.89
CA ASP A 98 -11.04 -16.61 6.37
C ASP A 98 -11.85 -15.30 6.36
N GLN A 99 -11.72 -14.49 7.42
CA GLN A 99 -12.35 -13.16 7.47
C GLN A 99 -11.64 -12.15 6.56
N LEU A 100 -10.31 -12.26 6.36
CA LEU A 100 -9.57 -11.41 5.41
C LEU A 100 -9.94 -11.70 3.95
N GLU A 101 -10.30 -12.94 3.62
CA GLU A 101 -10.84 -13.32 2.30
C GLU A 101 -12.25 -12.74 2.09
N THR A 102 -13.06 -12.67 3.15
CA THR A 102 -14.40 -12.06 3.13
C THR A 102 -14.34 -10.52 3.10
N GLY A 103 -13.33 -9.91 3.71
CA GLY A 103 -13.10 -8.46 3.66
C GLY A 103 -14.02 -7.67 4.60
N ASP A 104 -14.57 -6.56 4.08
CA ASP A 104 -15.26 -5.56 4.91
C ASP A 104 -16.62 -6.05 5.45
N ASP A 105 -17.32 -6.91 4.69
CA ASP A 105 -18.56 -7.58 5.12
C ASP A 105 -18.36 -8.38 6.43
N ALA A 106 -17.18 -8.98 6.64
CA ALA A 106 -16.87 -9.74 7.86
C ALA A 106 -16.73 -8.90 9.14
N VAL A 107 -16.65 -7.56 9.02
CA VAL A 107 -16.48 -6.63 10.16
C VAL A 107 -17.65 -5.66 10.26
N HIS A 108 -18.03 -5.05 9.15
CA HIS A 108 -19.01 -3.97 9.09
C HIS A 108 -20.35 -4.42 8.49
N GLY A 109 -20.40 -5.56 7.78
CA GLY A 109 -21.59 -6.00 7.05
C GLY A 109 -21.91 -5.11 5.84
N GLU A 110 -20.89 -4.44 5.29
CA GLU A 110 -20.99 -3.51 4.18
C GLU A 110 -20.22 -4.03 2.97
N GLU A 111 -20.85 -3.94 1.79
CA GLU A 111 -20.23 -4.20 0.49
C GLU A 111 -19.86 -2.87 -0.16
N ALA A 112 -18.57 -2.66 -0.46
CA ALA A 112 -18.06 -1.39 -0.99
C ALA A 112 -18.68 -1.00 -2.35
N TYR A 113 -19.26 -1.97 -3.08
CA TYR A 113 -19.95 -1.76 -4.34
C TYR A 113 -21.20 -2.65 -4.46
N ALA A 114 -22.39 -2.03 -4.52
CA ALA A 114 -23.65 -2.72 -4.83
C ALA A 114 -23.74 -3.08 -6.34
N LEU A 115 -22.82 -3.93 -6.82
CA LEU A 115 -22.71 -4.34 -8.23
C LEU A 115 -23.87 -5.25 -8.69
N TRP A 116 -24.62 -5.84 -7.76
CA TRP A 116 -25.80 -6.66 -8.02
C TRP A 116 -26.94 -6.38 -7.03
N GLY A 117 -27.63 -5.26 -7.22
CA GLY A 117 -28.96 -5.01 -6.65
C GLY A 117 -28.98 -4.42 -5.24
N ASP A 118 -29.75 -3.35 -5.10
CA ASP A 118 -29.98 -2.53 -3.90
C ASP A 118 -30.35 -3.32 -2.61
N GLY A 119 -29.38 -3.91 -1.91
CA GLY A 119 -29.50 -4.36 -0.51
C GLY A 119 -30.54 -5.46 -0.17
N GLU A 120 -31.30 -5.95 -1.15
CA GLU A 120 -32.34 -6.97 -0.95
C GLU A 120 -31.70 -8.36 -0.81
N LYS A 121 -31.89 -9.00 0.35
CA LYS A 121 -31.53 -10.41 0.53
C LYS A 121 -32.33 -11.28 -0.45
N TYR A 122 -31.63 -12.12 -1.21
CA TYR A 122 -32.23 -13.06 -2.16
C TYR A 122 -33.24 -13.97 -1.46
N ASP A 123 -34.53 -13.78 -1.77
CA ASP A 123 -35.66 -14.55 -1.22
C ASP A 123 -36.13 -15.60 -2.23
N PRO A 124 -35.82 -16.90 -2.03
CA PRO A 124 -36.23 -17.97 -2.94
C PRO A 124 -37.74 -18.28 -2.86
N THR A 125 -38.49 -17.68 -1.94
CA THR A 125 -39.96 -17.87 -1.87
C THR A 125 -40.72 -16.92 -2.80
N LYS A 126 -40.05 -15.90 -3.36
CA LYS A 126 -40.63 -14.83 -4.20
C LYS A 126 -40.85 -15.25 -5.67
N HIS A 127 -41.12 -16.53 -5.93
CA HIS A 127 -41.51 -17.03 -7.26
C HIS A 127 -43.01 -16.78 -7.51
N GLY A 128 -43.34 -15.56 -7.92
CA GLY A 128 -44.70 -15.15 -8.28
C GLY A 128 -45.23 -15.89 -9.51
N SER A 129 -46.25 -16.72 -9.31
CA SER A 129 -47.07 -17.27 -10.40
C SER A 129 -48.01 -16.20 -10.96
N SER A 130 -47.84 -15.83 -12.22
CA SER A 130 -48.94 -15.28 -13.03
C SER A 130 -48.65 -15.48 -14.51
N SER A 131 -49.37 -16.41 -15.12
CA SER A 131 -49.27 -16.72 -16.54
C SER A 131 -49.95 -15.65 -17.39
N LYS A 132 -49.24 -15.14 -18.40
CA LYS A 132 -49.85 -14.77 -19.69
C LYS A 132 -48.83 -14.96 -20.80
N ALA A 133 -49.20 -15.77 -21.79
CA ALA A 133 -48.42 -15.97 -22.99
C ALA A 133 -48.73 -14.85 -23.99
N ASP A 134 -47.70 -14.33 -24.64
CA ASP A 134 -47.74 -13.74 -25.98
C ASP A 134 -46.47 -14.17 -26.72
N GLU A 135 -46.50 -14.13 -28.04
CA GLU A 135 -45.77 -15.08 -28.88
C GLU A 135 -44.30 -14.71 -29.22
N ILE A 136 -43.50 -15.77 -29.36
CA ILE A 136 -42.34 -15.98 -30.26
C ILE A 136 -41.72 -14.74 -30.94
N GLU A 137 -40.47 -14.42 -30.58
CA GLU A 137 -39.43 -14.20 -31.61
C GLU A 137 -38.04 -14.60 -31.10
N VAL A 138 -37.37 -15.54 -31.81
CA VAL A 138 -35.98 -15.95 -31.52
C VAL A 138 -35.06 -15.11 -32.40
N SER A 139 -34.48 -14.04 -31.85
CA SER A 139 -33.57 -13.15 -32.58
C SER A 139 -32.16 -13.76 -32.74
N PRO A 140 -31.60 -13.91 -33.96
CA PRO A 140 -30.38 -14.68 -34.21
C PRO A 140 -29.09 -13.83 -34.34
N TYR A 141 -28.90 -12.79 -33.52
CA TYR A 141 -27.79 -11.80 -33.56
C TYR A 141 -27.46 -11.33 -32.12
N VAL A 142 -26.22 -11.22 -31.58
CA VAL A 142 -24.84 -11.47 -32.06
C VAL A 142 -23.93 -11.97 -30.91
N THR A 143 -22.88 -12.73 -31.25
CA THR A 143 -21.65 -13.04 -30.48
C THR A 143 -21.06 -11.93 -29.59
N GLY A 144 -20.71 -12.25 -28.34
CA GLY A 144 -19.73 -11.51 -27.51
C GLY A 144 -20.16 -11.38 -26.03
N ALA A 145 -19.29 -11.47 -25.02
CA ALA A 145 -17.83 -11.59 -25.02
C ALA A 145 -17.34 -12.84 -24.28
N ARG A 146 -16.31 -13.50 -24.81
CA ARG A 146 -15.52 -14.50 -24.06
C ARG A 146 -14.60 -13.76 -23.10
N GLY A 147 -14.46 -14.27 -21.86
CA GLY A 147 -13.51 -13.73 -20.90
C GLY A 147 -12.08 -13.75 -21.45
N VAL A 148 -11.41 -12.59 -21.43
CA VAL A 148 -10.00 -12.47 -21.82
C VAL A 148 -9.16 -12.81 -20.59
N THR A 149 -8.62 -14.02 -20.55
CA THR A 149 -7.55 -14.35 -19.60
C THR A 149 -6.26 -13.70 -20.09
N ILE A 150 -5.88 -12.61 -19.45
CA ILE A 150 -4.57 -11.98 -19.64
C ILE A 150 -3.54 -12.82 -18.89
N ASN A 151 -2.85 -13.73 -19.59
CA ASN A 151 -1.60 -14.28 -19.07
C ASN A 151 -0.53 -13.18 -19.19
N LEU A 152 0.10 -12.87 -18.06
CA LEU A 152 1.35 -12.11 -17.97
C LEU A 152 2.54 -13.05 -18.21
#